data_AF-A0A4P6FLN2-F1
#
_entry.id   AF-A0A4P6FLN2-F1
#
_cell.length_a   1.000
_cell.length_b   1.000
_cell.length_c   1.000
_cell.angle_alpha   90.00
_cell.angle_beta   90.00
_cell.angle_gamma   90.00
#
_symmetry.space_group_name_H-M   'P 1'
#
loop_
_entity.id
_entity.type
_entity.pdbx_description
1 polymer ?
#
loop_
_entity_poly.entity_id
_entity_poly.type
_entity_poly.pdbx_seq_one_letter_code
_entity_poly.pdbx_strand_id
1 'polypeptide(L)' 'MSRRESIRHHADRAFQELERARSASTEEAAMAHLELSELHLGRMHSLTEAPVAHLQVVPN' A
#
# COMPACT_ATOMS: atom_id res chain seq x y z
N MET A 1 14.63 0.60 1.23
CA MET A 1 13.58 1.64 1.28
C MET A 1 13.23 1.92 2.73
N SER A 2 13.08 3.18 3.09
CA SER A 2 12.57 3.60 4.40
C SER A 2 11.07 3.30 4.53
N ARG A 3 10.57 3.23 5.77
CA ARG A 3 9.13 3.07 6.05
C ARG A 3 8.27 4.12 5.33
N ARG A 4 8.74 5.37 5.30
CA ARG A 4 8.06 6.47 4.62
C ARG A 4 8.01 6.27 3.09
N GLU A 5 9.09 5.76 2.51
CA GLU A 5 9.13 5.43 1.08
C GLU A 5 8.19 4.27 0.76
N SER A 6 8.12 3.24 1.61
CA SER A 6 7.18 2.12 1.42
C SER A 6 5.71 2.55 1.54
N ILE A 7 5.39 3.42 2.50
CA ILE A 7 4.04 4.01 2.63
C ILE A 7 3.68 4.78 1.35
N ARG A 8 4.58 5.65 0.87
CA ARG A 8 4.35 6.42 -0.36
C ARG A 8 4.17 5.50 -1.56
N HIS A 9 5.03 4.49 -1.71
CA HIS A 9 4.93 3.51 -2.80
C HIS A 9 3.55 2.85 -2.84
N HIS A 10 3.04 2.39 -1.69
CA HIS A 10 1.72 1.76 -1.64
C HIS A 10 0.58 2.76 -1.90
N ALA A 11 0.68 4.00 -1.42
CA ALA A 11 -0.29 5.05 -1.75
C ALA A 11 -0.35 5.31 -3.27
N ASP A 12 0.81 5.50 -3.90
CA ASP A 12 0.89 5.77 -5.34
C ASP A 12 0.33 4.61 -6.16
N ARG A 13 0.64 3.36 -5.77
CA ARG A 13 0.12 2.18 -6.44
C ARG A 13 -1.39 2.03 -6.26
N ALA A 14 -1.92 2.31 -5.07
CA ALA A 14 -3.38 2.29 -4.85
C ALA A 14 -4.09 3.27 -5.78
N PHE A 15 -3.63 4.52 -5.88
CA PHE A 15 -4.22 5.50 -6.80
C PHE A 15 -4.13 5.09 -8.27
N GLN A 16 -3.00 4.53 -8.70
CA GLN A 16 -2.86 4.03 -10.07
C GLN A 16 -3.86 2.91 -10.40
N GLU A 17 -4.10 1.97 -9.47
CA GLU A 17 -5.09 0.93 -9.71
C GLU A 17 -6.52 1.51 -9.70
N LEU A 18 -6.83 2.52 -8.88
CA LEU A 18 -8.11 3.23 -8.96
C LEU A 18 -8.33 3.94 -10.31
N GLU A 19 -7.30 4.58 -10.85
CA GLU A 19 -7.35 5.18 -12.19
C GLU A 19 -7.61 4.12 -13.26
N ARG A 20 -6.95 2.96 -13.16
CA ARG A 20 -7.17 1.83 -14.07
C ARG A 20 -8.58 1.28 -13.97
N ALA A 21 -9.11 1.13 -12.75
CA ALA A 21 -10.48 0.69 -12.51
C ALA A 21 -11.49 1.62 -13.19
N ARG A 22 -11.29 2.95 -13.10
CA ARG A 22 -12.14 3.94 -13.77
C ARG A 22 -12.07 3.87 -15.30
N SER A 23 -10.95 3.40 -15.85
CA SER A 23 -10.73 3.26 -17.29
C SER A 23 -11.03 1.86 -17.84
N ALA A 24 -11.42 0.92 -16.98
CA ALA A 24 -11.61 -0.47 -17.36
C ALA A 24 -12.80 -0.64 -18.30
N SER A 25 -12.63 -1.48 -19.32
CA SER A 25 -13.66 -1.75 -20.34
C SER A 25 -14.69 -2.78 -19.91
N THR A 26 -14.47 -3.46 -18.78
CA THR A 26 -15.39 -4.46 -18.21
C THR A 26 -15.48 -4.31 -16.70
N GLU A 27 -16.59 -4.80 -16.14
CA GLU A 27 -16.82 -4.81 -14.69
C GLU A 27 -15.78 -5.66 -13.96
N GLU A 28 -15.44 -6.84 -14.49
CA GLU A 28 -14.45 -7.73 -13.88
C GLU A 28 -13.07 -7.10 -13.79
N ALA A 29 -12.67 -6.37 -14.84
CA ALA A 29 -11.40 -5.63 -14.84
C ALA A 29 -11.45 -4.47 -13.83
N ALA A 30 -12.57 -3.75 -13.75
CA ALA A 30 -12.75 -2.70 -12.77
C ALA A 30 -12.63 -3.24 -11.33
N MET A 31 -13.31 -4.35 -11.02
CA MET A 31 -13.25 -5.01 -9.72
C MET A 31 -11.84 -5.49 -9.37
N ALA A 32 -11.14 -6.14 -10.31
CA ALA A 32 -9.78 -6.60 -10.08
C ALA A 32 -8.83 -5.45 -9.71
N HIS A 33 -8.95 -4.31 -10.39
CA HIS A 33 -8.16 -3.12 -10.07
C HIS A 33 -8.57 -2.49 -8.72
N LEU A 34 -9.85 -2.51 -8.35
CA LEU A 34 -10.30 -2.08 -7.02
C LEU A 34 -9.72 -2.95 -5.91
N GLU A 35 -9.76 -4.28 -6.04
CA GLU A 35 -9.17 -5.22 -5.08
C GLU A 35 -7.65 -5.03 -4.92
N LEU A 36 -6.93 -4.76 -6.03
CA LEU A 36 -5.50 -4.44 -5.99
C LEU A 36 -5.22 -3.12 -5.27
N SER A 37 -6.07 -2.11 -5.46
CA SER A 37 -5.99 -0.85 -4.71
C SER A 37 -6.18 -1.09 -3.21
N GLU A 38 -7.20 -1.86 -2.81
CA GLU A 38 -7.45 -2.21 -1.41
C GLU A 38 -6.26 -2.94 -0.78
N LEU A 39 -5.63 -3.87 -1.50
CA LEU A 39 -4.44 -4.57 -1.02
C LEU A 39 -3.29 -3.60 -0.71
N HIS A 40 -3.07 -2.60 -1.56
CA HIS A 40 -2.05 -1.58 -1.32
C HIS A 40 -2.40 -0.68 -0.13
N LEU A 41 -3.67 -0.28 0.02
CA LEU A 41 -4.13 0.48 1.18
C LEU A 41 -3.98 -0.33 2.48
N GLY A 42 -4.31 -1.62 2.47
CA GLY A 42 -4.10 -2.52 3.60
C GLY A 42 -2.64 -2.63 4.02
N ARG A 43 -1.72 -2.74 3.04
CA ARG A 43 -0.27 -2.71 3.32
C ARG A 43 0.18 -1.38 3.92
N MET A 44 -0.33 -0.26 3.41
CA MET A 44 -0.05 1.06 3.96
C MET A 44 -0.53 1.20 5.41
N HIS A 45 -1.72 0.68 5.72
CA HIS A 45 -2.27 0.66 7.08
C HIS A 45 -1.38 -0.15 8.02
N SER A 46 -1.02 -1.39 7.64
CA SER A 46 -0.13 -2.22 8.45
C SER A 46 1.24 -1.56 8.67
N LEU A 47 1.78 -0.91 7.64
CA LEU A 47 3.02 -0.14 7.76
C LEU A 47 2.87 1.12 8.59
N THR A 48 1.66 1.63 8.84
CA THR A 48 1.43 2.79 9.70
C THR A 48 1.25 2.36 11.16
N GLU A 49 0.62 1.21 11.40
CA GLU A 49 0.38 0.67 12.73
C GLU A 49 1.56 -0.12 13.32
N ALA A 50 2.46 -0.65 12.49
CA ALA A 50 3.61 -1.39 12.99
C ALA A 50 4.45 -0.52 13.95
N PRO A 51 4.82 -0.99 15.15
CA PRO A 51 5.72 -0.23 16.00
C PRO A 51 7.05 0.01 15.27
N VAL A 52 7.60 1.22 15.36
CA VAL A 52 8.97 1.48 14.92
C VAL A 52 9.86 0.67 15.86
N ALA A 53 10.41 -0.44 15.39
CA ALA A 53 11.39 -1.19 16.16
C ALA A 53 12.62 -0.30 16.37
N HIS A 54 12.68 0.36 17.53
CA HIS A 54 13.92 0.93 18.01
C HIS A 54 14.82 -0.26 18.36
N LEU A 55 15.88 -0.45 17.57
CA LEU A 55 16.96 -1.37 17.92
C LEU A 55 17.47 -0.97 19.31
N GLN A 56 17.07 -1.72 20.34
CA GLN A 56 17.66 -1.57 21.66
C GLN A 56 19.11 -2.03 21.55
N VAL A 57 20.03 -1.07 21.61
CA VAL A 57 21.44 -1.36 21.84
C VAL A 57 21.52 -2.00 23.22
N VAL A 58 21.78 -3.30 23.27
CA VAL A 58 22.07 -4.01 24.51
C VAL A 58 23.48 -3.59 24.94
N PRO A 59 23.67 -2.91 26.08
CA PRO A 59 25.00 -2.66 26.61
C PRO A 59 25.60 -3.99 27.09
N ASN A 60 26.80 -4.31 26.59
CA ASN A 60 27.65 -5.37 27.15
C ASN A 60 28.18 -4.98 28.53
#